data_AF-A0A8T4IMK3-F1
#
_entry.id   AF-A0A8T4IMK3-F1
#
_cell.length_a   1.000
_cell.length_b   1.000
_cell.length_c   1.000
_cell.angle_alpha   90.00
_cell.angle_beta   90.00
_cell.angle_gamma   90.00
#
_symmetry.space_group_name_H-M   'P 1'
#
loop_
_entity.id
_entity.type
_entity.pdbx_description
1 polymer ?
#
loop_
_entity_poly.entity_id
_entity_poly.type
_entity_poly.pdbx_seq_one_letter_code
_entity_poly.pdbx_strand_id
1 'polypeptide(L)'
;MESEVDRQIQRSSEVLERSRERYRSVRGRAKRQREAEVLRRLGRIAVADLAIIIGALIVGWVVPLGMGGALLVMAMLIAATLALAIFPVTPEVTTETLTQTPLKALPIQTEAWLERRRPALPAPAKTLVDSIGVRLETLAPQLATLDEREPAAAEIRKLVGEQLPELVKGYERVPEPLRRVERNGRTPDQQLADGLKLIDDEIGQMSAQLAEGDLDLLATRGRYLQIRYRDDDALG
;
A
#
# COMPACT_ATOMS: atom_id res chain seq x y z
N MET A 1 -3.93 13.81 -46.86
CA MET A 1 -2.67 14.22 -46.21
C MET A 1 -3.03 14.55 -44.78
N GLU A 2 -2.76 13.65 -43.84
CA GLU A 2 -2.93 13.95 -42.41
C GLU A 2 -1.93 15.05 -42.03
N SER A 3 -2.46 16.11 -41.43
CA SER A 3 -1.70 17.27 -41.00
C SER A 3 -0.65 16.83 -39.98
N GLU A 4 0.55 17.38 -40.04
CA GLU A 4 1.63 17.17 -39.07
C GLU A 4 1.16 17.47 -37.63
N VAL A 5 0.16 18.36 -37.52
CA VAL A 5 -0.55 18.71 -36.28
C VAL A 5 -1.34 17.52 -35.73
N ASP A 6 -2.02 16.74 -36.57
CA ASP A 6 -2.81 15.57 -36.11
C ASP A 6 -1.92 14.46 -35.57
N ARG A 7 -0.75 14.25 -36.20
CA ARG A 7 0.28 13.32 -35.72
C ARG A 7 0.89 13.77 -34.38
N GLN A 8 1.08 15.07 -34.21
CA GLN A 8 1.61 15.63 -32.97
C GLN A 8 0.57 15.59 -31.85
N ILE A 9 -0.71 15.82 -32.16
CA ILE A 9 -1.81 15.68 -31.21
C ILE A 9 -1.95 14.20 -30.79
N GLN A 10 -1.90 13.23 -31.71
CA GLN A 10 -1.94 11.80 -31.38
C GLN A 10 -0.80 11.34 -30.46
N ARG A 11 0.45 11.76 -30.74
CA ARG A 11 1.58 11.46 -29.83
C ARG A 11 1.43 12.10 -28.46
N SER A 12 0.88 13.32 -28.43
CA SER A 12 0.65 14.02 -27.15
C SER A 12 -0.47 13.37 -26.35
N SER A 13 -1.53 12.88 -27.00
CA SER A 13 -2.64 12.20 -26.34
C SER A 13 -2.19 10.85 -25.79
N GLU A 14 -1.36 10.07 -26.50
CA GLU A 14 -0.84 8.80 -25.96
C GLU A 14 0.01 8.98 -24.70
N VAL A 15 0.87 10.02 -24.66
CA VAL A 15 1.69 10.34 -23.49
C VAL A 15 0.84 10.85 -22.32
N LEU A 16 -0.18 11.67 -22.62
CA LEU A 16 -1.12 12.19 -21.63
C LEU A 16 -2.07 11.10 -21.09
N GLU A 17 -2.46 10.14 -21.91
CA GLU A 17 -3.34 9.04 -21.53
C GLU A 17 -2.61 8.04 -20.63
N ARG A 18 -1.34 7.72 -20.96
CA ARG A 18 -0.46 6.92 -20.09
C ARG A 18 -0.20 7.59 -18.73
N SER A 19 -0.14 8.92 -18.70
CA SER A 19 -0.07 9.68 -17.44
C SER A 19 -1.41 9.66 -16.69
N ARG A 20 -2.54 9.87 -17.38
CA ARG A 20 -3.89 9.88 -16.79
C ARG A 20 -4.31 8.52 -16.22
N GLU A 21 -3.91 7.41 -16.83
CA GLU A 21 -4.13 6.06 -16.26
C GLU A 21 -3.34 5.86 -14.97
N ARG A 22 -2.10 6.35 -14.93
CA ARG A 22 -1.25 6.35 -13.74
C ARG A 22 -1.86 7.20 -12.61
N TYR A 23 -2.52 8.31 -12.91
CA TYR A 23 -3.24 9.14 -11.91
C TYR A 23 -4.64 8.61 -11.53
N ARG A 24 -5.39 7.99 -12.46
CA ARG A 24 -6.71 7.40 -12.16
C ARG A 24 -6.61 6.18 -11.26
N SER A 25 -5.57 5.35 -11.44
CA SER A 25 -5.28 4.24 -10.54
C SER A 25 -4.97 4.74 -9.12
N VAL A 26 -4.18 5.81 -8.95
CA VAL A 26 -3.91 6.42 -7.63
C VAL A 26 -5.18 6.91 -6.94
N ARG A 27 -6.09 7.56 -7.68
CA ARG A 27 -7.35 8.07 -7.11
C ARG A 27 -8.34 6.95 -6.76
N GLY A 28 -8.27 5.81 -7.45
CA GLY A 28 -8.98 4.58 -7.09
C GLY A 28 -8.40 3.87 -5.86
N ARG A 29 -7.07 3.88 -5.69
CA ARG A 29 -6.34 3.28 -4.54
C ARG A 29 -6.74 3.89 -3.19
N ALA A 30 -6.76 5.22 -3.08
CA ALA A 30 -7.18 5.90 -1.85
C ALA A 30 -8.65 5.64 -1.49
N LYS A 31 -9.51 5.42 -2.49
CA LYS A 31 -10.94 5.17 -2.28
C LYS A 31 -11.20 3.72 -1.83
N ARG A 32 -10.54 2.73 -2.45
CA ARG A 32 -10.69 1.31 -2.08
C ARG A 32 -10.13 0.98 -0.71
N GLN A 33 -9.01 1.59 -0.30
CA GLN A 33 -8.46 1.41 1.04
C GLN A 33 -9.37 2.02 2.11
N ARG A 34 -9.92 3.22 1.86
CA ARG A 34 -10.96 3.83 2.72
C ARG A 34 -12.23 2.98 2.78
N GLU A 35 -12.68 2.43 1.65
CA GLU A 35 -13.85 1.54 1.58
C GLU A 35 -13.62 0.25 2.37
N ALA A 36 -12.44 -0.38 2.26
CA ALA A 36 -12.10 -1.58 3.03
C ALA A 36 -12.02 -1.31 4.55
N GLU A 37 -11.50 -0.14 4.93
CA GLU A 37 -11.44 0.29 6.32
C GLU A 37 -12.84 0.62 6.87
N VAL A 38 -13.68 1.29 6.08
CA VAL A 38 -15.09 1.56 6.40
C VAL A 38 -15.90 0.26 6.49
N LEU A 39 -15.71 -0.69 5.57
CA LEU A 39 -16.36 -2.01 5.62
C LEU A 39 -15.97 -2.82 6.86
N ARG A 40 -14.68 -2.81 7.24
CA ARG A 40 -14.21 -3.49 8.46
C ARG A 40 -14.77 -2.83 9.73
N ARG A 41 -14.88 -1.50 9.75
CA ARG A 41 -15.53 -0.74 10.83
C ARG A 41 -17.02 -1.10 10.92
N LEU A 42 -17.74 -1.08 9.81
CA LEU A 42 -19.16 -1.45 9.74
C LEU A 42 -19.41 -2.91 10.16
N GLY A 43 -18.53 -3.84 9.77
CA GLY A 43 -18.64 -5.25 10.14
C GLY A 43 -18.54 -5.49 11.64
N ARG A 44 -17.63 -4.81 12.35
CA ARG A 44 -17.52 -4.94 13.82
C ARG A 44 -18.64 -4.24 14.57
N ILE A 45 -19.10 -3.08 14.08
CA ILE A 45 -20.28 -2.40 14.65
C ILE A 45 -21.49 -3.33 14.56
N ALA A 46 -21.73 -3.94 13.39
CA ALA A 46 -22.81 -4.90 13.21
C ALA A 46 -22.70 -6.10 14.15
N VAL A 47 -21.50 -6.65 14.38
CA VAL A 47 -21.29 -7.78 15.31
C VAL A 47 -21.50 -7.37 16.77
N ALA A 48 -21.00 -6.21 17.18
CA ALA A 48 -21.16 -5.70 18.54
C ALA A 48 -22.64 -5.41 18.87
N ASP A 49 -23.33 -4.72 17.96
CA ASP A 49 -24.76 -4.42 18.10
C ASP A 49 -25.60 -5.71 18.11
N LEU A 50 -25.28 -6.67 17.25
CA LEU A 50 -25.94 -7.98 17.24
C LEU A 50 -25.73 -8.73 18.56
N ALA A 51 -24.52 -8.72 19.13
CA ALA A 51 -24.23 -9.36 20.41
C ALA A 51 -25.01 -8.71 21.57
N ILE A 52 -25.13 -7.38 21.58
CA ILE A 52 -25.92 -6.63 22.58
C ILE A 52 -27.40 -6.97 22.44
N ILE A 53 -27.93 -7.03 21.21
CA ILE A 53 -29.33 -7.40 20.94
C ILE A 53 -29.59 -8.84 21.39
N ILE A 54 -28.72 -9.80 21.05
CA ILE A 54 -28.85 -11.20 21.45
C ILE A 54 -28.81 -11.33 22.98
N GLY A 55 -27.88 -10.65 23.66
CA GLY A 55 -27.79 -10.63 25.11
C GLY A 55 -29.05 -10.06 25.76
N ALA A 56 -29.59 -8.96 25.21
CA ALA A 56 -30.83 -8.36 25.67
C ALA A 56 -32.04 -9.29 25.50
N LEU A 57 -32.13 -10.02 24.38
CA LEU A 57 -33.20 -11.00 24.13
C LEU A 57 -33.13 -12.17 25.13
N ILE A 58 -31.94 -12.69 25.43
CA ILE A 58 -31.75 -13.78 26.41
C ILE A 58 -32.15 -13.33 27.81
N VAL A 59 -31.72 -12.14 28.25
CA VAL A 59 -32.08 -11.60 29.57
C VAL A 59 -33.56 -11.27 29.64
N GLY A 60 -34.12 -10.72 28.56
CA GLY A 60 -35.55 -10.39 28.44
C GLY A 60 -36.49 -11.59 28.49
N TRP A 61 -35.99 -12.77 28.14
CA TRP A 61 -36.74 -14.03 28.25
C TRP A 61 -36.95 -14.45 29.72
N VAL A 62 -35.99 -14.14 30.60
CA VAL A 62 -36.01 -14.54 32.02
C VAL A 62 -36.55 -13.43 32.91
N VAL A 63 -36.32 -12.16 32.55
CA VAL A 63 -36.74 -10.98 33.31
C VAL A 63 -37.53 -10.04 32.41
N PRO A 64 -38.77 -9.65 32.75
CA PRO A 64 -39.53 -8.68 31.97
C PRO A 64 -38.83 -7.33 32.03
N LEU A 65 -38.12 -6.97 30.96
CA LEU A 65 -37.23 -5.80 30.93
C LEU A 65 -37.96 -4.46 31.12
N GLY A 66 -39.28 -4.38 30.90
CA GLY A 66 -40.05 -3.14 31.04
C GLY A 66 -39.48 -1.97 30.22
N MET A 67 -39.98 -0.75 30.45
CA MET A 67 -39.42 0.44 29.79
C MET A 67 -37.99 0.76 30.24
N GLY A 68 -37.65 0.46 31.50
CA GLY A 68 -36.32 0.73 32.07
C GLY A 68 -35.21 -0.13 31.45
N GLY A 69 -35.45 -1.42 31.24
CA GLY A 69 -34.49 -2.32 30.60
C GLY A 69 -34.35 -2.04 29.11
N ALA A 70 -35.43 -1.69 28.41
CA ALA A 70 -35.36 -1.25 27.01
C ALA A 70 -34.50 0.01 26.83
N LEU A 71 -34.63 0.99 27.74
CA LEU A 71 -33.78 2.19 27.76
C LEU A 71 -32.31 1.85 28.04
N LEU A 72 -32.03 0.90 28.92
CA LEU A 72 -30.66 0.47 29.24
C LEU A 72 -29.98 -0.22 28.05
N VAL A 73 -30.70 -1.07 27.32
CA VAL A 73 -30.22 -1.71 26.08
C VAL A 73 -29.98 -0.67 24.99
N MET A 74 -30.90 0.29 24.80
CA MET A 74 -30.69 1.41 23.89
C MET A 74 -29.47 2.26 24.28
N ALA A 75 -29.27 2.56 25.56
CA ALA A 75 -28.10 3.29 26.03
C ALA A 75 -26.80 2.50 25.79
N MET A 76 -26.82 1.17 25.94
CA MET A 76 -25.68 0.31 25.65
C MET A 76 -25.34 0.29 24.15
N LEU A 77 -26.36 0.23 23.28
CA LEU A 77 -26.17 0.31 21.82
C LEU A 77 -25.58 1.67 21.42
N ILE A 78 -26.12 2.76 21.96
CA ILE A 78 -25.61 4.12 21.72
C ILE A 78 -24.18 4.25 22.24
N ALA A 79 -23.88 3.75 23.45
CA ALA A 79 -22.53 3.81 24.00
C ALA A 79 -21.53 2.96 23.20
N ALA A 80 -21.92 1.76 22.75
CA ALA A 80 -21.09 0.89 21.93
C ALA A 80 -20.81 1.50 20.56
N THR A 81 -21.84 2.04 19.89
CA THR A 81 -21.67 2.76 18.62
C THR A 81 -20.83 4.02 18.77
N LEU A 82 -21.02 4.84 19.81
CA LEU A 82 -20.16 6.00 20.07
C LEU A 82 -18.72 5.60 20.40
N ALA A 83 -18.51 4.61 21.25
CA ALA A 83 -17.17 4.13 21.58
C ALA A 83 -16.42 3.62 20.35
N LEU A 84 -17.07 2.81 19.51
CA LEU A 84 -16.50 2.30 18.27
C LEU A 84 -16.33 3.39 17.18
N ALA A 85 -17.13 4.45 17.21
CA ALA A 85 -16.99 5.60 16.31
C ALA A 85 -15.81 6.51 16.70
N ILE A 86 -15.51 6.62 18.00
CA ILE A 86 -14.46 7.51 18.53
C ILE A 86 -13.08 6.82 18.50
N PHE A 87 -13.00 5.50 18.73
CA PHE A 87 -11.72 4.80 18.77
C PHE A 87 -11.23 4.37 17.37
N PRO A 88 -10.05 4.83 16.90
CA PRO A 88 -9.50 4.43 15.62
C PRO A 88 -9.11 2.94 15.61
N VAL A 89 -9.59 2.22 14.60
CA VAL A 89 -9.51 0.74 14.50
C VAL A 89 -8.19 0.25 13.87
N THR A 90 -7.45 1.14 13.22
CA THR A 90 -6.13 0.85 12.64
C THR A 90 -5.05 1.30 13.62
N PRO A 91 -4.17 0.40 14.09
CA PRO A 91 -2.95 0.82 14.76
C PRO A 91 -2.26 1.83 13.87
N GLU A 92 -1.81 2.95 14.43
CA GLU A 92 -1.00 3.89 13.67
C GLU A 92 0.18 3.14 13.08
N VAL A 93 0.22 3.01 11.76
CA VAL A 93 1.40 2.51 11.04
C VAL A 93 2.53 3.48 11.35
N THR A 94 3.30 3.15 12.38
CA THR A 94 4.51 3.84 12.79
C THR A 94 5.69 3.14 12.13
N THR A 95 6.82 3.81 11.98
CA THR A 95 7.99 3.19 11.34
C THR A 95 8.48 1.97 12.10
N GLU A 96 8.31 1.94 13.43
CA GLU A 96 8.64 0.79 14.27
C GLU A 96 7.77 -0.42 13.90
N THR A 97 6.50 -0.20 13.57
CA THR A 97 5.64 -1.26 13.04
C THR A 97 6.04 -1.70 11.63
N LEU A 98 6.59 -0.81 10.79
CA LEU A 98 7.08 -1.18 9.44
C LEU A 98 8.30 -2.11 9.51
N THR A 99 9.23 -1.87 10.44
CA THR A 99 10.40 -2.73 10.63
C THR A 99 10.02 -4.12 11.17
N GLN A 100 8.98 -4.20 12.00
CA GLN A 100 8.48 -5.45 12.60
C GLN A 100 7.44 -6.17 11.73
N THR A 101 7.06 -5.58 10.59
CA THR A 101 6.02 -6.10 9.72
C THR A 101 6.50 -7.33 8.93
N PRO A 102 5.69 -8.39 8.79
CA PRO A 102 5.99 -9.51 7.91
C PRO A 102 6.22 -9.04 6.48
N LEU A 103 7.18 -9.64 5.76
CA LEU A 103 7.61 -9.15 4.45
C LEU A 103 6.44 -8.97 3.47
N LYS A 104 5.46 -9.88 3.54
CA LYS A 104 4.27 -9.91 2.69
C LYS A 104 3.35 -8.70 2.87
N ALA A 105 3.33 -8.11 4.06
CA ALA A 105 2.49 -6.94 4.38
C ALA A 105 3.26 -5.62 4.28
N LEU A 106 4.58 -5.67 4.09
CA LEU A 106 5.47 -4.52 4.12
C LEU A 106 5.21 -3.52 2.98
N PRO A 107 4.98 -3.93 1.71
CA PRO A 107 4.67 -3.00 0.62
C PRO A 107 3.41 -2.18 0.87
N ILE A 108 2.33 -2.85 1.29
CA ILE A 108 1.03 -2.21 1.52
C ILE A 108 1.10 -1.23 2.69
N GLN A 109 1.75 -1.62 3.79
CA GLN A 109 1.87 -0.73 4.95
C GLN A 109 2.77 0.47 4.66
N THR A 110 3.84 0.28 3.89
CA THR A 110 4.74 1.37 3.50
C THR A 110 4.07 2.35 2.53
N GLU A 111 3.28 1.85 1.58
CA GLU A 111 2.45 2.70 0.70
C GLU A 111 1.47 3.55 1.54
N ALA A 112 0.73 2.92 2.46
CA ALA A 112 -0.21 3.62 3.32
C ALA A 112 0.46 4.66 4.24
N TRP A 113 1.70 4.38 4.68
CA TRP A 113 2.50 5.31 5.45
C TRP A 113 2.95 6.51 4.61
N LEU A 114 3.48 6.25 3.40
CA LEU A 114 3.93 7.27 2.46
C LEU A 114 2.81 8.21 2.02
N GLU A 115 1.61 7.68 1.74
CA GLU A 115 0.46 8.49 1.33
C GLU A 115 0.05 9.49 2.41
N ARG A 116 0.14 9.11 3.69
CA ARG A 116 -0.13 10.02 4.81
C ARG A 116 0.91 11.12 4.94
N ARG A 117 2.17 10.84 4.57
CA ARG A 117 3.29 11.80 4.66
C ARG A 117 3.44 12.68 3.41
N ARG A 118 2.83 12.29 2.30
CA ARG A 118 2.80 13.02 1.02
C ARG A 118 2.53 14.53 1.13
N PRO A 119 1.63 15.06 1.99
CA PRO A 119 1.38 16.49 2.08
C PRO A 119 2.59 17.31 2.54
N ALA A 120 3.45 16.73 3.38
CA ALA A 120 4.61 17.41 3.97
C ALA A 120 5.83 17.49 3.03
N LEU A 121 5.79 16.81 1.88
CA LEU A 121 6.89 16.68 0.94
C LEU A 121 6.90 17.80 -0.12
N PRO A 122 8.07 18.15 -0.70
CA PRO A 122 8.16 19.10 -1.79
C PRO A 122 7.63 18.48 -3.10
N ALA A 123 7.26 19.31 -4.08
CA ALA A 123 6.61 18.84 -5.31
C ALA A 123 7.39 17.74 -6.07
N PRO A 124 8.73 17.80 -6.24
CA PRO A 124 9.49 16.75 -6.91
C PRO A 124 9.45 15.41 -6.16
N ALA A 125 9.52 15.45 -4.82
CA ALA A 125 9.48 14.26 -3.98
C ALA A 125 8.10 13.58 -3.99
N LYS A 126 7.00 14.33 -4.15
CA LYS A 126 5.66 13.75 -4.29
C LYS A 126 5.58 12.81 -5.49
N THR A 127 6.14 13.20 -6.63
CA THR A 127 6.14 12.37 -7.84
C THR A 127 6.96 11.09 -7.65
N LEU A 128 8.07 11.17 -6.92
CA LEU A 128 8.91 10.00 -6.59
C LEU A 128 8.20 9.07 -5.58
N VAL A 129 7.53 9.61 -4.57
CA VAL A 129 6.71 8.79 -3.67
C VAL A 129 5.58 8.09 -4.42
N ASP A 130 4.94 8.79 -5.36
CA ASP A 130 3.90 8.20 -6.21
C ASP A 130 4.48 7.07 -7.10
N SER A 131 5.70 7.20 -7.63
CA SER A 131 6.35 6.12 -8.40
C SER A 131 6.75 4.93 -7.53
N ILE A 132 7.30 5.19 -6.34
CA ILE A 132 7.65 4.15 -5.38
C ILE A 132 6.40 3.36 -4.98
N GLY A 133 5.27 4.03 -4.71
CA GLY A 133 4.00 3.38 -4.41
C GLY A 133 3.57 2.39 -5.50
N VAL A 134 3.70 2.77 -6.78
CA VAL A 134 3.39 1.88 -7.92
C VAL A 134 4.35 0.68 -7.98
N ARG A 135 5.65 0.88 -7.70
CA ARG A 135 6.62 -0.22 -7.67
C ARG A 135 6.34 -1.19 -6.51
N LEU A 136 5.99 -0.66 -5.34
CA LEU A 136 5.61 -1.47 -4.17
C LEU A 136 4.35 -2.32 -4.46
N GLU A 137 3.34 -1.75 -5.12
CA GLU A 137 2.15 -2.49 -5.57
C GLU A 137 2.52 -3.63 -6.54
N THR A 138 3.46 -3.37 -7.45
CA THR A 138 3.96 -4.37 -8.42
C THR A 138 4.79 -5.47 -7.76
N LEU A 139 5.54 -5.13 -6.71
CA LEU A 139 6.36 -6.05 -5.93
C LEU A 139 5.55 -6.92 -4.96
N ALA A 140 4.38 -6.47 -4.52
CA ALA A 140 3.55 -7.17 -3.54
C ALA A 140 3.30 -8.67 -3.88
N PRO A 141 2.91 -9.06 -5.10
CA PRO A 141 2.74 -10.49 -5.44
C PRO A 141 4.06 -11.27 -5.41
N GLN A 142 5.18 -10.66 -5.84
CA GLN A 142 6.51 -11.30 -5.85
C GLN A 142 7.00 -11.54 -4.41
N LEU A 143 6.81 -10.57 -3.52
CA LEU A 143 7.15 -10.72 -2.11
C LEU A 143 6.23 -11.70 -1.36
N ALA A 144 5.02 -11.94 -1.87
CA ALA A 144 4.11 -12.91 -1.26
C ALA A 144 4.59 -14.36 -1.43
N THR A 145 5.34 -14.63 -2.50
CA THR A 145 5.91 -15.95 -2.85
C THR A 145 7.35 -16.11 -2.41
N LEU A 146 8.09 -15.03 -2.21
CA LEU A 146 9.49 -15.02 -1.73
C LEU A 146 9.63 -15.55 -0.29
N ASP A 147 10.65 -16.37 -0.02
CA ASP A 147 10.99 -16.80 1.35
C ASP A 147 11.68 -15.65 2.11
N GLU A 148 11.25 -15.39 3.33
CA GLU A 148 11.84 -14.33 4.18
C GLU A 148 13.30 -14.58 4.55
N ARG A 149 13.80 -15.82 4.38
CA ARG A 149 15.20 -16.18 4.64
C ARG A 149 16.15 -15.84 3.49
N GLU A 150 15.62 -15.49 2.32
CA GLU A 150 16.45 -15.14 1.18
C GLU A 150 17.15 -13.78 1.38
N PRO A 151 18.37 -13.60 0.85
CA PRO A 151 19.08 -12.33 0.95
C PRO A 151 18.29 -11.17 0.31
N ALA A 152 17.62 -11.42 -0.82
CA ALA A 152 16.78 -10.44 -1.51
C ALA A 152 15.62 -9.94 -0.62
N ALA A 153 15.02 -10.81 0.19
CA ALA A 153 13.96 -10.44 1.13
C ALA A 153 14.47 -9.50 2.23
N ALA A 154 15.67 -9.76 2.75
CA ALA A 154 16.31 -8.92 3.76
C ALA A 154 16.66 -7.53 3.23
N GLU A 155 17.16 -7.45 1.99
CA GLU A 155 17.49 -6.18 1.33
C GLU A 155 16.25 -5.33 1.09
N ILE A 156 15.17 -5.92 0.57
CA ILE A 156 13.90 -5.21 0.36
C ILE A 156 13.31 -4.73 1.68
N ARG A 157 13.36 -5.55 2.74
CA ARG A 157 12.91 -5.14 4.08
C ARG A 157 13.70 -3.94 4.58
N LYS A 158 15.03 -3.96 4.43
CA LYS A 158 15.90 -2.85 4.84
C LYS A 158 15.60 -1.58 4.05
N LEU A 159 15.45 -1.69 2.73
CA LEU A 159 15.22 -0.55 1.85
C LEU A 159 13.85 0.09 2.12
N VAL A 160 12.79 -0.71 2.15
CA VAL A 160 11.40 -0.24 2.22
C VAL A 160 10.95 0.00 3.66
N GLY A 161 11.39 -0.83 4.61
CA GLY A 161 10.98 -0.78 6.01
C GLY A 161 11.85 0.11 6.91
N GLU A 162 13.09 0.40 6.52
CA GLU A 162 14.02 1.17 7.35
C GLU A 162 14.55 2.42 6.63
N GLN A 163 15.18 2.26 5.47
CA GLN A 163 15.88 3.35 4.79
C GLN A 163 14.92 4.41 4.25
N LEU A 164 13.87 3.98 3.56
CA LEU A 164 12.85 4.89 3.03
C LEU A 164 12.14 5.67 4.13
N PRO A 165 11.63 5.04 5.21
CA PRO A 165 11.00 5.78 6.29
C PRO A 165 11.98 6.70 7.04
N GLU A 166 13.23 6.29 7.25
CA GLU A 166 14.23 7.13 7.93
C GLU A 166 14.61 8.35 7.09
N LEU A 167 14.73 8.22 5.76
CA LEU A 167 15.00 9.35 4.87
C LEU A 167 13.90 10.42 4.98
N VAL A 168 12.64 10.00 4.88
CA VAL A 168 11.48 10.90 4.98
C VAL A 168 11.40 11.53 6.38
N LYS A 169 11.62 10.75 7.44
CA LYS A 169 11.68 11.28 8.82
C LYS A 169 12.81 12.29 9.02
N GLY A 170 13.99 12.01 8.47
CA GLY A 170 15.13 12.92 8.50
C GLY A 170 14.78 14.27 7.91
N TYR A 171 14.08 14.28 6.78
CA TYR A 171 13.58 15.50 6.16
C TYR A 171 12.48 16.19 7.00
N GLU A 172 11.53 15.44 7.58
CA GLU A 172 10.47 16.02 8.42
C GLU A 172 11.03 16.74 9.66
N ARG A 173 12.14 16.26 10.23
CA ARG A 173 12.84 16.91 11.37
C ARG A 173 13.42 18.27 11.00
N VAL A 174 13.64 18.57 9.72
CA VAL A 174 14.13 19.88 9.28
C VAL A 174 12.97 20.89 9.31
N PRO A 175 13.11 22.03 10.03
CA PRO A 175 12.10 23.09 10.04
C PRO A 175 11.83 23.64 8.63
N GLU A 176 10.57 23.90 8.30
CA GLU A 176 10.14 24.36 6.97
C GLU A 176 10.98 25.51 6.39
N PRO A 177 11.31 26.58 7.14
CA PRO A 177 12.08 27.70 6.61
C PRO A 177 13.49 27.32 6.15
N LEU A 178 14.05 26.24 6.69
CA LEU A 178 15.41 25.78 6.39
C LEU A 178 15.47 24.75 5.26
N ARG A 179 14.33 24.21 4.81
CA ARG A 179 14.29 23.14 3.80
C ARG A 179 14.73 23.58 2.41
N ARG A 180 14.61 24.89 2.14
CA ARG A 180 15.03 25.54 0.89
C ARG A 180 16.37 26.26 0.99
N VAL A 181 16.96 26.29 2.18
CA VAL A 181 18.25 26.96 2.41
C VAL A 181 19.36 25.99 2.03
N GLU A 182 20.23 26.45 1.14
CA GLU A 182 21.37 25.66 0.70
C GLU A 182 22.37 25.49 1.85
N ARG A 183 22.77 24.23 2.10
CA ARG A 183 23.84 23.89 3.05
C ARG A 183 24.74 22.85 2.40
N ASN A 184 26.04 23.13 2.36
CA ASN A 184 27.04 22.25 1.73
C ASN A 184 26.74 21.94 0.26
N GLY A 185 26.28 22.94 -0.52
CA GLY A 185 26.07 22.80 -1.96
C GLY A 185 24.74 22.17 -2.38
N ARG A 186 23.86 21.80 -1.43
CA ARG A 186 22.53 21.22 -1.71
C ARG A 186 21.49 21.69 -0.71
N THR A 187 20.23 21.78 -1.13
CA THR A 187 19.11 22.02 -0.21
C THR A 187 18.58 20.69 0.36
N PRO A 188 17.99 20.68 1.57
CA PRO A 188 17.28 19.51 2.08
C PRO A 188 16.19 18.97 1.13
N ASP A 189 15.47 19.86 0.42
CA ASP A 189 14.50 19.48 -0.61
C ASP A 189 15.14 18.65 -1.75
N GLN A 190 16.32 19.08 -2.22
CA GLN A 190 17.08 18.36 -3.26
C GLN A 190 17.62 17.04 -2.74
N GLN A 191 18.20 17.03 -1.53
CA GLN A 191 18.74 15.81 -0.93
C GLN A 191 17.65 14.73 -0.74
N LEU A 192 16.45 15.13 -0.31
CA LEU A 192 15.31 14.23 -0.22
C LEU A 192 14.92 13.69 -1.59
N ALA A 193 14.81 14.55 -2.60
CA ALA A 193 14.45 14.13 -3.95
C ALA A 193 15.47 13.15 -4.55
N ASP A 194 16.77 13.45 -4.41
CA ASP A 194 17.85 12.57 -4.88
C ASP A 194 17.84 11.21 -4.16
N GLY A 195 17.66 11.22 -2.83
CA GLY A 195 17.59 10.00 -2.03
C GLY A 195 16.37 9.14 -2.37
N LEU A 196 15.19 9.76 -2.53
CA LEU A 196 13.99 9.05 -2.95
C LEU A 196 14.11 8.48 -4.36
N LYS A 197 14.78 9.19 -5.27
CA LYS A 197 15.05 8.70 -6.62
C LYS A 197 15.95 7.46 -6.61
N LEU A 198 17.01 7.49 -5.80
CA LEU A 198 17.90 6.33 -5.64
C LEU A 198 17.14 5.11 -5.12
N ILE A 199 16.29 5.31 -4.10
CA ILE A 199 15.44 4.23 -3.56
C ILE A 199 14.47 3.71 -4.62
N ASP A 200 13.82 4.58 -5.37
CA ASP A 200 12.89 4.23 -6.45
C ASP A 200 13.56 3.38 -7.55
N ASP A 201 14.79 3.75 -7.94
CA ASP A 201 15.59 3.01 -8.91
C ASP A 201 16.02 1.64 -8.37
N GLU A 202 16.48 1.57 -7.12
CA GLU A 202 16.92 0.35 -6.45
C GLU A 202 15.77 -0.67 -6.29
N ILE A 203 14.59 -0.20 -5.84
CA ILE A 203 13.36 -1.01 -5.78
C ILE A 203 13.02 -1.57 -7.16
N GLY A 204 13.18 -0.77 -8.21
CA GLY A 204 12.98 -1.20 -9.60
C GLY A 204 13.94 -2.31 -10.03
N GLN A 205 15.22 -2.19 -9.69
CA GLN A 205 16.23 -3.19 -10.00
C GLN A 205 15.98 -4.52 -9.28
N MET A 206 15.69 -4.47 -7.98
CA MET A 206 15.35 -5.66 -7.18
C MET A 206 14.09 -6.34 -7.73
N SER A 207 13.08 -5.58 -8.15
CA SER A 207 11.90 -6.16 -8.79
C SER A 207 12.21 -6.87 -10.10
N ALA A 208 13.12 -6.30 -10.91
CA ALA A 208 13.53 -6.94 -12.16
C ALA A 208 14.27 -8.25 -11.89
N GLN A 209 15.19 -8.27 -10.93
CA GLN A 209 15.95 -9.47 -10.53
C GLN A 209 15.03 -10.59 -10.02
N LEU A 210 14.03 -10.26 -9.19
CA LEU A 210 13.03 -11.23 -8.74
C LEU A 210 12.23 -11.80 -9.91
N ALA A 211 11.82 -10.94 -10.85
CA ALA A 211 11.08 -11.38 -12.03
C ALA A 211 11.93 -12.25 -12.98
N GLU A 212 13.23 -12.00 -13.12
CA GLU A 212 14.12 -12.84 -13.93
C GLU A 212 14.14 -14.29 -13.44
N GLY A 213 14.19 -14.52 -12.13
CA GLY A 213 14.13 -15.87 -11.56
C GLY A 213 12.83 -16.62 -11.92
N ASP A 214 11.69 -15.92 -11.90
CA ASP A 214 10.40 -16.48 -12.31
C ASP A 214 10.36 -16.80 -13.81
N LEU A 215 10.92 -15.92 -14.65
CA LEU A 215 10.99 -16.11 -16.10
C LEU A 215 11.88 -17.31 -16.48
N ASP A 216 13.00 -17.51 -15.80
CA ASP A 216 13.90 -18.65 -16.02
C ASP A 216 13.23 -19.98 -15.66
N LEU A 217 12.45 -20.00 -14.57
CA LEU A 217 11.67 -21.16 -14.18
C LEU A 217 10.60 -21.51 -15.24
N LEU A 218 9.92 -20.49 -15.77
CA LEU A 218 8.94 -20.66 -16.85
C LEU A 218 9.58 -21.19 -18.13
N ALA A 219 10.73 -20.62 -18.54
CA ALA A 219 11.46 -21.07 -19.74
C ALA A 219 11.90 -22.54 -19.61
N THR A 220 12.35 -22.94 -18.42
CA THR A 220 12.77 -24.33 -18.14
C THR A 220 11.59 -25.30 -18.21
N ARG A 221 10.45 -24.95 -17.62
CA ARG A 221 9.22 -25.77 -17.70
C ARG A 221 8.71 -25.88 -19.13
N GLY A 222 8.75 -24.79 -19.90
CA GLY A 222 8.38 -24.78 -21.32
C GLY A 222 9.26 -25.71 -22.17
N ARG A 223 10.58 -25.71 -21.95
CA ARG A 223 11.50 -26.66 -22.60
C ARG A 223 11.20 -28.11 -22.24
N TYR A 224 10.95 -28.39 -20.97
CA TYR A 224 10.61 -29.75 -20.52
C TYR A 224 9.35 -30.28 -21.20
N LEU A 225 8.28 -29.46 -21.26
CA LEU A 225 7.03 -29.84 -21.94
C LEU A 225 7.25 -30.11 -23.43
N GLN A 226 8.05 -29.28 -24.11
CA GLN A 226 8.35 -29.49 -25.53
C GLN A 226 9.08 -30.82 -25.78
N ILE A 227 10.00 -31.23 -24.89
CA ILE A 227 10.69 -32.51 -25.02
C ILE A 227 9.72 -33.66 -24.76
N ARG A 228 9.02 -33.63 -23.61
CA ARG A 228 8.10 -34.71 -23.18
C ARG A 228 7.01 -35.03 -24.20
N TYR A 229 6.34 -34.01 -24.74
CA TYR A 229 5.22 -34.21 -25.65
C TYR A 229 5.65 -34.44 -27.10
N ARG A 230 6.82 -33.93 -27.52
CA ARG A 230 7.35 -34.22 -28.85
C ARG A 230 7.91 -35.64 -28.96
N ASP A 231 8.43 -36.20 -27.87
CA ASP A 231 8.89 -37.59 -27.82
C ASP A 231 7.70 -38.58 -27.74
N ASP A 232 6.60 -38.24 -27.06
CA ASP A 232 5.38 -39.06 -27.02
C ASP A 232 4.67 -39.09 -28.40
N ASP A 233 4.65 -37.98 -29.16
CA ASP A 233 4.14 -37.94 -30.54
C ASP A 233 5.03 -38.69 -31.56
N ALA A 234 6.31 -38.91 -31.25
CA ALA A 234 7.23 -39.64 -32.11
C ALA A 234 7.24 -41.16 -31.85
N LEU A 235 6.61 -41.61 -30.76
CA LEU A 235 6.51 -43.01 -30.34
C LEU A 235 5.10 -43.61 -30.49
N GLY A 236 4.13 -42.83 -30.98
CA GLY A 236 2.78 -43.29 -31.38
C GLY A 236 2.67 -43.56 -32.86
#